data_AF-A0A3S0V3S5-F1
#
_entry.id   AF-A0A3S0V3S5-F1
#
_cell.length_a   1.000
_cell.length_b   1.000
_cell.length_c   1.000
_cell.angle_alpha   90.00
_cell.angle_beta   90.00
_cell.angle_gamma   90.00
#
_symmetry.space_group_name_H-M   'P 1'
#
loop_
_entity.id
_entity.type
_entity.pdbx_description
1 polymer ?
#
loop_
_entity_poly.entity_id
_entity_poly.type
_entity_poly.pdbx_seq_one_letter_code
_entity_poly.pdbx_strand_id
1 'polypeptide(L)'
;MAEISSVVDWFGPYRSLKDARTVARQDFGGGLYAAIGWSKIEGRSPNQYRGRPTLQYIGIAENLGGRLTETHHKIGLRGNIEIASIWLGEVASYGVPGRRRKKIEPHLDIVEWATAFFLRTQYNEMKRTPPRCSCFVLNRWWSTDYETSIDRPVSRWADVIEYNIYTGSANLCWFGRNGRVKSIDNAMAYGRAAINQEMKSKSLLPASITDDELV
;
A
#
# COMPACT_ATOMS: atom_id res chain seq x y z
N MET A 1 22.22 -8.91 -3.92
CA MET A 1 21.60 -7.76 -3.23
C MET A 1 20.41 -8.31 -2.46
N ALA A 2 20.09 -7.85 -1.25
CA ALA A 2 18.97 -8.44 -0.49
C ALA A 2 17.64 -8.08 -1.17
N GLU A 3 16.78 -9.08 -1.38
CA GLU A 3 15.39 -8.89 -1.77
C GLU A 3 14.60 -8.51 -0.52
N ILE A 4 13.72 -7.52 -0.63
CA ILE A 4 12.99 -7.01 0.52
C ILE A 4 11.50 -7.23 0.32
N SER A 5 10.91 -8.04 1.20
CA SER A 5 9.46 -8.20 1.30
C SER A 5 8.96 -7.46 2.53
N SER A 6 7.95 -6.62 2.35
CA SER A 6 7.36 -5.80 3.41
C SER A 6 5.84 -5.88 3.38
N VAL A 7 5.24 -6.06 4.55
CA VAL A 7 3.80 -5.85 4.75
C VAL A 7 3.64 -4.53 5.47
N VAL A 8 2.75 -3.68 4.98
CA VAL A 8 2.49 -2.34 5.53
C VAL A 8 1.03 -2.26 5.97
N ASP A 9 0.83 -1.98 7.25
CA ASP A 9 -0.48 -1.64 7.80
C ASP A 9 -0.66 -0.12 7.77
N TRP A 10 -1.64 0.31 6.99
CA TRP A 10 -2.02 1.71 6.88
C TRP A 10 -3.24 2.01 7.74
N PHE A 11 -3.12 2.97 8.66
CA PHE A 11 -4.17 3.40 9.57
C PHE A 11 -4.65 4.80 9.18
N GLY A 12 -5.97 4.97 9.10
CA GLY A 12 -6.58 6.25 8.75
C GLY A 12 -8.06 6.11 8.39
N PRO A 13 -8.64 7.14 7.74
CA PRO A 13 -8.04 8.42 7.39
C PRO A 13 -8.00 9.41 8.57
N TYR A 14 -6.85 10.05 8.80
CA TYR A 14 -6.76 11.25 9.65
C TYR A 14 -7.09 12.49 8.84
N ARG A 15 -7.95 13.37 9.37
CA ARG A 15 -8.50 14.51 8.61
C ARG A 15 -7.56 15.70 8.53
N SER A 16 -6.63 15.82 9.47
CA SER A 16 -5.65 16.90 9.50
C SER A 16 -4.26 16.41 9.89
N LEU A 17 -3.26 17.25 9.60
CA LEU A 17 -1.89 17.02 10.06
C LEU A 17 -1.78 17.03 11.58
N LYS A 18 -2.62 17.83 12.26
CA LYS A 18 -2.68 17.89 13.72
C LYS A 18 -3.20 16.58 14.31
N ASP A 19 -4.26 16.01 13.74
CA ASP A 19 -4.85 14.75 14.20
C ASP A 19 -3.85 13.60 14.00
N ALA A 20 -3.31 13.49 12.77
CA ALA A 20 -2.29 12.49 12.45
C ALA A 20 -1.07 12.62 13.36
N ARG A 21 -0.61 13.84 13.64
CA ARG A 21 0.53 14.08 14.56
C ARG A 21 0.22 13.65 15.99
N THR A 22 -0.99 13.94 16.47
CA THR A 22 -1.39 13.62 17.84
C THR A 22 -1.35 12.12 18.05
N VAL A 23 -1.99 11.37 17.14
CA VAL A 23 -2.00 9.92 17.16
C VAL A 23 -0.59 9.35 16.94
N ALA A 24 0.17 9.91 16.00
CA ALA A 24 1.56 9.49 15.75
C ALA A 24 2.53 9.73 16.93
N ARG A 25 2.18 10.55 17.92
CA ARG A 25 2.98 10.72 19.15
C ARG A 25 2.62 9.72 20.23
N GLN A 26 1.39 9.24 20.22
CA GLN A 26 0.84 8.35 21.24
C GLN A 26 1.10 6.90 20.87
N ASP A 27 0.78 6.55 19.63
CA ASP A 27 0.63 5.15 19.22
C ASP A 27 1.73 4.69 18.25
N PHE A 28 2.53 5.61 17.72
CA PHE A 28 3.55 5.30 16.72
C PHE A 28 4.94 5.77 17.13
N GLY A 29 5.95 4.99 16.74
CA GLY A 29 7.36 5.40 16.74
C GLY A 29 7.80 5.88 15.36
N GLY A 30 8.67 5.09 14.74
CA GLY A 30 9.07 5.25 13.35
C GLY A 30 8.11 4.53 12.40
N GLY A 31 8.03 4.99 11.16
CA GLY A 31 7.15 4.40 10.16
C GLY A 31 7.02 5.23 8.90
N LEU A 32 5.90 5.05 8.22
CA LEU A 32 5.52 5.76 7.01
C LEU A 32 4.36 6.73 7.28
N TYR A 33 4.23 7.71 6.39
CA TYR A 33 3.04 8.55 6.31
C TYR A 33 2.73 8.86 4.85
N ALA A 34 1.45 8.94 4.52
CA ALA A 34 0.99 9.24 3.18
C ALA A 34 -0.02 10.39 3.21
N ALA A 35 0.10 11.31 2.25
CA ALA A 35 -0.84 12.39 2.06
C ALA A 35 -1.67 12.15 0.80
N ILE A 36 -2.98 12.11 1.00
CA ILE A 36 -3.97 12.00 -0.06
C ILE A 36 -4.65 13.35 -0.21
N GLY A 37 -4.79 13.81 -1.44
CA GLY A 37 -5.37 15.11 -1.71
C GLY A 37 -5.19 15.58 -3.14
N TRP A 38 -5.11 16.89 -3.29
CA TRP A 38 -4.95 17.57 -4.58
C TRP A 38 -3.69 18.42 -4.57
N SER A 39 -3.10 18.62 -5.73
CA SER A 39 -2.04 19.61 -5.92
C SER A 39 -2.63 21.00 -5.77
N LYS A 40 -2.01 21.85 -4.97
CA LYS A 40 -2.34 23.27 -4.94
C LYS A 40 -1.97 23.89 -6.28
N ILE A 41 -2.95 24.54 -6.91
CA ILE A 41 -2.77 25.30 -8.14
C ILE A 41 -2.93 26.77 -7.74
N GLU A 42 -1.90 27.57 -7.99
CA GLU A 42 -1.91 28.99 -7.67
C GLU A 42 -3.11 29.68 -8.33
N GLY A 43 -3.82 30.51 -7.56
CA GLY A 43 -5.03 31.21 -8.01
C GLY A 43 -6.32 30.38 -8.05
N ARG A 44 -6.31 29.08 -7.67
CA ARG A 44 -7.53 28.29 -7.50
C ARG A 44 -7.95 28.19 -6.04
N SER A 45 -9.24 28.41 -5.79
CA SER A 45 -9.85 28.16 -4.48
C SER A 45 -9.88 26.65 -4.19
N PRO A 46 -9.81 26.21 -2.91
CA PRO A 46 -9.97 24.80 -2.54
C PRO A 46 -11.23 24.14 -3.09
N ASN A 47 -12.30 24.91 -3.29
CA ASN A 47 -13.56 24.42 -3.84
C ASN A 47 -13.54 24.23 -5.37
N GLN A 48 -12.42 24.55 -6.04
CA GLN A 48 -12.27 24.45 -7.50
C GLN A 48 -11.40 23.24 -7.93
N TYR A 49 -10.92 22.42 -7.00
CA TYR A 49 -10.24 21.18 -7.35
C TYR A 49 -11.25 20.19 -7.96
N ARG A 50 -11.23 20.07 -9.29
CA ARG A 50 -12.06 19.11 -10.02
C ARG A 50 -11.35 17.75 -10.07
N GLY A 51 -11.90 16.75 -9.38
CA GLY A 51 -11.44 15.36 -9.47
C GLY A 51 -11.39 14.63 -8.14
N ARG A 52 -11.24 13.30 -8.19
CA ARG A 52 -11.05 12.47 -7.00
C ARG A 52 -9.65 12.73 -6.42
N PRO A 53 -9.50 12.79 -5.08
CA PRO A 53 -8.18 12.95 -4.47
C PRO A 53 -7.30 11.74 -4.82
N THR A 54 -6.00 11.97 -4.93
CA THR A 54 -5.01 10.94 -5.25
C THR A 54 -3.92 10.89 -4.19
N LEU A 55 -3.11 9.84 -4.20
CA LEU A 55 -1.90 9.77 -3.38
C LEU A 55 -0.88 10.78 -3.91
N GLN A 56 -0.63 11.84 -3.15
CA GLN A 56 0.22 12.97 -3.55
C GLN A 56 1.66 12.80 -3.09
N TYR A 57 1.84 12.22 -1.90
CA TYR A 57 3.13 12.09 -1.25
C TYR A 57 3.15 10.89 -0.31
N ILE A 58 4.30 10.24 -0.20
CA ILE A 58 4.63 9.28 0.86
C ILE A 58 5.96 9.69 1.49
N GLY A 59 6.11 9.54 2.79
CA GLY A 59 7.35 9.81 3.49
C GLY A 59 7.59 8.81 4.61
N ILE A 60 8.81 8.83 5.14
CA ILE A 60 9.22 8.00 6.28
C ILE A 60 9.84 8.86 7.38
N ALA A 61 9.78 8.38 8.61
CA ALA A 61 10.44 9.00 9.75
C ALA A 61 10.78 7.96 10.83
N GLU A 62 11.84 8.23 11.60
CA GLU A 62 12.14 7.51 12.86
C GLU A 62 11.19 7.93 13.99
N ASN A 63 10.59 9.12 13.87
CA ASN A 63 9.61 9.67 14.78
C ASN A 63 8.54 10.40 13.95
N LEU A 64 7.41 9.72 13.71
CA LEU A 64 6.32 10.26 12.89
C LEU A 64 5.71 11.53 13.53
N GLY A 65 5.48 11.54 14.84
CA GLY A 65 4.96 12.69 15.57
C GLY A 65 5.87 13.93 15.53
N GLY A 66 7.17 13.73 15.41
CA GLY A 66 8.18 14.78 15.20
C GLY A 66 8.22 15.29 13.76
N ARG A 67 7.88 14.45 12.78
CA ARG A 67 7.92 14.77 11.34
C ARG A 67 6.67 15.47 10.84
N LEU A 68 5.50 15.09 11.36
CA LEU A 68 4.20 15.59 10.91
C LEU A 68 3.88 16.96 11.52
N THR A 69 4.54 18.01 11.02
CA THR A 69 4.39 19.39 11.52
C THR A 69 3.88 20.33 10.43
N GLU A 70 3.26 21.44 10.83
CA GLU A 70 2.82 22.48 9.88
C GLU A 70 3.95 23.08 9.04
N THR A 71 5.20 22.97 9.50
CA THR A 71 6.42 23.37 8.80
C THR A 71 6.92 22.32 7.80
N HIS A 72 6.22 21.19 7.64
CA HIS A 72 6.61 20.14 6.72
C HIS A 72 6.59 20.66 5.27
N HIS A 73 7.75 20.71 4.62
CA HIS A 73 7.94 21.30 3.29
C HIS A 73 7.03 20.78 2.15
N LYS A 74 6.56 19.52 2.16
CA LYS A 74 5.57 19.01 1.17
C LYS A 74 4.09 19.10 1.62
N ILE A 75 3.77 18.67 2.84
CA ILE A 75 2.38 18.48 3.35
C ILE A 75 1.97 19.46 4.47
N GLY A 76 2.83 20.43 4.83
CA GLY A 76 2.53 21.45 5.83
C GLY A 76 1.66 22.59 5.29
N LEU A 77 1.48 23.66 6.08
CA LEU A 77 0.67 24.82 5.71
C LEU A 77 1.13 25.47 4.39
N ARG A 78 2.46 25.61 4.25
CA ARG A 78 3.12 26.11 3.03
C ARG A 78 3.40 25.03 1.99
N GLY A 79 2.94 23.81 2.25
CA GLY A 79 3.07 22.69 1.32
C GLY A 79 2.18 22.87 0.10
N ASN A 80 2.55 22.19 -0.98
CA ASN A 80 1.87 22.25 -2.27
C ASN A 80 0.69 21.26 -2.37
N ILE A 81 0.29 20.64 -1.26
CA ILE A 81 -0.78 19.64 -1.23
C ILE A 81 -1.95 20.20 -0.43
N GLU A 82 -3.13 20.22 -1.03
CA GLU A 82 -4.39 20.36 -0.32
C GLU A 82 -4.80 18.98 0.21
N ILE A 83 -4.74 18.79 1.53
CA ILE A 83 -4.89 17.48 2.16
C ILE A 83 -6.37 17.12 2.33
N ALA A 84 -6.78 15.99 1.76
CA ALA A 84 -8.06 15.36 2.05
C ALA A 84 -7.97 14.40 3.25
N SER A 85 -6.85 13.67 3.34
CA SER A 85 -6.56 12.79 4.46
C SER A 85 -5.08 12.45 4.55
N ILE A 86 -4.66 12.05 5.75
CA ILE A 86 -3.35 11.49 6.04
C ILE A 86 -3.53 10.06 6.53
N TRP A 87 -2.60 9.20 6.13
CA TRP A 87 -2.52 7.82 6.57
C TRP A 87 -1.16 7.58 7.22
N LEU A 88 -1.16 6.86 8.33
CA LEU A 88 0.06 6.44 9.02
C LEU A 88 0.32 4.97 8.70
N GLY A 89 1.57 4.62 8.40
CA GLY A 89 1.94 3.28 7.99
C GLY A 89 2.96 2.68 8.95
N GLU A 90 2.73 1.44 9.35
CA GLU A 90 3.69 0.61 10.09
C GLU A 90 4.11 -0.60 9.25
N VAL A 91 5.38 -0.98 9.32
CA VAL A 91 5.86 -2.19 8.65
C VAL A 91 5.64 -3.37 9.60
N ALA A 92 4.67 -4.22 9.26
CA ALA A 92 4.29 -5.39 10.05
C ALA A 92 5.20 -6.62 9.82
N SER A 93 6.03 -6.61 8.78
CA SER A 93 6.99 -7.69 8.50
C SER A 93 8.24 -7.58 9.38
N TYR A 94 8.71 -8.70 9.91
CA TYR A 94 9.99 -8.78 10.60
C TYR A 94 11.15 -8.32 9.70
N GLY A 95 12.05 -7.50 10.23
CA GLY A 95 13.15 -6.91 9.47
C GLY A 95 14.16 -7.94 8.92
N VAL A 96 14.91 -7.57 7.87
CA VAL A 96 16.02 -8.39 7.35
C VAL A 96 17.03 -8.67 8.47
N PRO A 97 17.30 -9.94 8.82
CA PRO A 97 18.28 -10.26 9.85
C PRO A 97 19.69 -9.80 9.43
N GLY A 98 20.41 -9.14 10.34
CA GLY A 98 21.80 -8.71 10.13
C GLY A 98 22.15 -7.33 10.70
N ARG A 99 23.42 -6.95 10.57
CA ARG A 99 23.94 -5.65 11.07
C ARG A 99 23.38 -4.50 10.23
N ARG A 100 22.70 -3.54 10.87
CA ARG A 100 22.17 -2.32 10.23
C ARG A 100 23.31 -1.55 9.54
N ARG A 101 23.20 -1.36 8.22
CA ARG A 101 24.18 -0.60 7.40
C ARG A 101 23.76 0.84 7.12
N LYS A 102 22.48 1.16 7.29
CA LYS A 102 21.89 2.49 7.10
C LYS A 102 21.20 2.92 8.39
N LYS A 103 21.12 4.24 8.60
CA LYS A 103 20.35 4.85 9.69
C LYS A 103 18.85 4.52 9.55
N ILE A 104 18.31 4.70 8.35
CA ILE A 104 16.93 4.34 8.01
C ILE A 104 16.81 2.84 7.82
N GLU A 105 15.74 2.26 8.37
CA GLU A 105 15.44 0.85 8.20
C GLU A 105 15.21 0.52 6.71
N PRO A 106 15.91 -0.50 6.15
CA PRO A 106 15.83 -0.83 4.73
C PRO A 106 14.39 -1.06 4.22
N HIS A 107 13.51 -1.59 5.07
CA HIS A 107 12.10 -1.79 4.73
C HIS A 107 11.36 -0.46 4.52
N LEU A 108 11.60 0.54 5.36
CA LEU A 108 10.98 1.86 5.21
C LEU A 108 11.45 2.55 3.93
N ASP A 109 12.76 2.55 3.67
CA ASP A 109 13.34 3.15 2.45
C ASP A 109 12.79 2.48 1.18
N ILE A 110 12.69 1.14 1.15
CA ILE A 110 12.20 0.43 -0.03
C ILE A 110 10.70 0.58 -0.23
N VAL A 111 9.91 0.58 0.85
CA VAL A 111 8.45 0.76 0.76
C VAL A 111 8.14 2.17 0.28
N GLU A 112 8.79 3.19 0.84
CA GLU A 112 8.65 4.57 0.38
C GLU A 112 9.00 4.68 -1.10
N TRP A 113 10.15 4.13 -1.50
CA TRP A 113 10.65 4.22 -2.86
C TRP A 113 9.72 3.51 -3.85
N ALA A 114 9.39 2.23 -3.61
CA ALA A 114 8.54 1.45 -4.48
C ALA A 114 7.16 2.09 -4.63
N THR A 115 6.54 2.49 -3.52
CA THR A 115 5.23 3.15 -3.54
C THR A 115 5.30 4.48 -4.29
N ALA A 116 6.30 5.33 -4.00
CA ALA A 116 6.45 6.63 -4.65
C ALA A 116 6.66 6.50 -6.17
N PHE A 117 7.51 5.57 -6.59
CA PHE A 117 7.88 5.35 -7.99
C PHE A 117 6.72 4.72 -8.78
N PHE A 118 6.21 3.56 -8.35
CA PHE A 118 5.20 2.82 -9.11
C PHE A 118 3.83 3.50 -9.09
N LEU A 119 3.47 4.16 -7.99
CA LEU A 119 2.22 4.93 -7.93
C LEU A 119 2.37 6.36 -8.45
N ARG A 120 3.58 6.74 -8.88
CA ARG A 120 3.90 8.05 -9.47
C ARG A 120 3.42 9.23 -8.62
N THR A 121 3.66 9.16 -7.32
CA THR A 121 3.32 10.24 -6.39
C THR A 121 3.93 11.57 -6.85
N GLN A 122 3.16 12.66 -6.80
CA GLN A 122 3.59 13.91 -7.42
C GLN A 122 4.73 14.60 -6.67
N TYR A 123 4.80 14.45 -5.35
CA TYR A 123 5.72 15.24 -4.53
C TYR A 123 6.95 14.47 -3.99
N ASN A 124 7.13 13.21 -4.40
CA ASN A 124 8.36 12.44 -4.17
C ASN A 124 9.38 12.63 -5.30
N GLU A 125 9.88 13.86 -5.47
CA GLU A 125 10.78 14.26 -6.57
C GLU A 125 12.08 13.45 -6.66
N MET A 126 12.57 12.93 -5.53
CA MET A 126 13.81 12.15 -5.48
C MET A 126 13.63 10.65 -5.79
N LYS A 127 12.39 10.17 -5.90
CA LYS A 127 12.06 8.73 -6.08
C LYS A 127 11.45 8.48 -7.47
N ARG A 128 12.07 9.11 -8.48
CA ARG A 128 11.66 9.07 -9.90
C ARG A 128 12.29 7.94 -10.71
N THR A 129 13.25 7.24 -10.12
CA THR A 129 13.90 6.06 -10.68
C THR A 129 13.39 4.80 -9.97
N PRO A 130 13.44 3.63 -10.63
CA PRO A 130 13.01 2.39 -9.99
C PRO A 130 13.86 2.08 -8.74
N PRO A 131 13.31 1.31 -7.77
CA PRO A 131 14.06 0.85 -6.62
C PRO A 131 15.36 0.15 -7.02
N ARG A 132 16.39 0.23 -6.17
CA ARG A 132 17.72 -0.36 -6.46
C ARG A 132 17.82 -1.85 -6.15
N CYS A 133 16.76 -2.49 -5.68
CA CYS A 133 16.70 -3.93 -5.44
C CYS A 133 15.29 -4.45 -5.76
N SER A 134 15.17 -5.76 -5.96
CA SER A 134 13.85 -6.40 -6.01
C SER A 134 13.11 -6.19 -4.68
N CYS A 135 11.81 -5.98 -4.77
CA CYS A 135 10.98 -5.81 -3.60
C CYS A 135 9.56 -6.30 -3.79
N PHE A 136 8.93 -6.64 -2.68
CA PHE A 136 7.53 -6.97 -2.57
C PHE A 136 6.90 -6.13 -1.46
N VAL A 137 5.82 -5.41 -1.77
CA VAL A 137 5.09 -4.57 -0.80
C VAL A 137 3.63 -4.98 -0.83
N LEU A 138 3.13 -5.48 0.31
CA LEU A 138 1.70 -5.70 0.53
C LEU A 138 1.15 -4.57 1.41
N ASN A 139 0.19 -3.82 0.89
CA ASN A 139 -0.54 -2.79 1.63
C ASN A 139 -1.83 -3.37 2.19
N ARG A 140 -2.06 -3.16 3.49
CA ARG A 140 -3.32 -3.44 4.19
C ARG A 140 -3.85 -2.15 4.78
N TRP A 141 -5.17 -1.99 4.84
CA TRP A 141 -5.80 -0.76 5.31
C TRP A 141 -6.73 -1.06 6.47
N TRP A 142 -6.60 -0.22 7.49
CA TRP A 142 -7.30 -0.31 8.75
C TRP A 142 -7.88 1.06 9.09
N SER A 143 -9.03 1.02 9.75
CA SER A 143 -9.63 2.18 10.39
C SER A 143 -8.73 2.69 11.53
N THR A 144 -9.05 3.85 12.08
CA THR A 144 -8.34 4.46 13.22
C THR A 144 -8.57 3.72 14.54
N ASP A 145 -9.35 2.64 14.53
CA ASP A 145 -9.53 1.72 15.67
C ASP A 145 -8.48 0.60 15.69
N TYR A 146 -7.61 0.52 14.68
CA TYR A 146 -6.57 -0.50 14.51
C TYR A 146 -7.07 -1.94 14.28
N GLU A 147 -8.39 -2.14 14.21
CA GLU A 147 -9.01 -3.46 14.16
C GLU A 147 -9.88 -3.67 12.92
N THR A 148 -10.54 -2.61 12.45
CA THR A 148 -11.49 -2.73 11.33
C THR A 148 -10.73 -2.59 10.01
N SER A 149 -10.62 -3.70 9.28
CA SER A 149 -10.10 -3.67 7.91
C SER A 149 -11.06 -2.90 6.99
N ILE A 150 -10.51 -1.96 6.23
CA ILE A 150 -11.25 -1.12 5.29
C ILE A 150 -10.65 -1.22 3.89
N ASP A 151 -11.35 -0.64 2.92
CA ASP A 151 -10.85 -0.59 1.55
C ASP A 151 -9.78 0.47 1.37
N ARG A 152 -8.94 0.27 0.35
CA ARG A 152 -7.91 1.24 -0.05
C ARG A 152 -8.51 2.64 -0.25
N PRO A 153 -7.82 3.71 0.18
CA PRO A 153 -8.38 5.06 0.17
C PRO A 153 -8.44 5.69 -1.22
N VAL A 154 -7.60 5.24 -2.16
CA VAL A 154 -7.63 5.68 -3.55
C VAL A 154 -7.47 4.49 -4.48
N SER A 155 -8.24 4.48 -5.57
CA SER A 155 -8.31 3.32 -6.48
C SER A 155 -6.96 2.95 -7.11
N ARG A 156 -6.07 3.93 -7.30
CA ARG A 156 -4.74 3.73 -7.90
C ARG A 156 -3.70 3.22 -6.91
N TRP A 157 -3.97 3.22 -5.60
CA TRP A 157 -3.02 2.69 -4.62
C TRP A 157 -3.08 1.17 -4.63
N ALA A 158 -2.07 0.54 -5.21
CA ALA A 158 -2.00 -0.91 -5.36
C ALA A 158 -1.94 -1.63 -4.00
N ASP A 159 -2.66 -2.75 -3.90
CA ASP A 159 -2.59 -3.66 -2.76
C ASP A 159 -1.25 -4.38 -2.72
N VAL A 160 -0.74 -4.79 -3.89
CA VAL A 160 0.58 -5.40 -4.02
C VAL A 160 1.42 -4.66 -5.04
N ILE A 161 2.68 -4.42 -4.67
CA ILE A 161 3.74 -3.97 -5.57
C ILE A 161 4.83 -5.03 -5.52
N GLU A 162 5.01 -5.76 -6.61
CA GLU A 162 6.15 -6.64 -6.81
C GLU A 162 7.05 -6.01 -7.86
N TYR A 163 8.35 -5.90 -7.58
CA TYR A 163 9.36 -5.44 -8.52
C TYR A 163 10.54 -6.39 -8.53
N ASN A 164 10.94 -6.79 -9.73
CA ASN A 164 12.13 -7.60 -9.95
C ASN A 164 13.18 -6.77 -10.71
N ILE A 165 14.30 -6.48 -10.05
CA ILE A 165 15.36 -5.66 -10.65
C ILE A 165 16.09 -6.38 -11.79
N TYR A 166 16.16 -7.70 -11.75
CA TYR A 166 16.88 -8.50 -12.74
C TYR A 166 16.18 -8.52 -14.09
N THR A 167 14.84 -8.52 -14.07
CA THR A 167 14.01 -8.43 -15.28
C THR A 167 13.62 -6.99 -15.60
N GLY A 168 13.72 -6.07 -14.64
CA GLY A 168 13.21 -4.71 -14.75
C GLY A 168 11.68 -4.64 -14.78
N SER A 169 10.98 -5.73 -14.47
CA SER A 169 9.51 -5.83 -14.52
C SER A 169 8.88 -5.60 -13.16
N ALA A 170 7.65 -5.08 -13.15
CA ALA A 170 6.86 -4.91 -11.94
C ALA A 170 5.42 -5.37 -12.15
N ASN A 171 4.85 -6.02 -11.13
CA ASN A 171 3.44 -6.34 -11.06
C ASN A 171 2.77 -5.45 -10.02
N LEU A 172 1.68 -4.78 -10.42
CA LEU A 172 0.84 -3.99 -9.54
C LEU A 172 -0.52 -4.69 -9.48
N CYS A 173 -0.92 -5.13 -8.29
CA CYS A 173 -2.19 -5.82 -8.11
C CYS A 173 -3.15 -4.97 -7.29
N TRP A 174 -4.39 -4.91 -7.75
CA TRP A 174 -5.50 -4.30 -7.03
C TRP A 174 -6.53 -5.36 -6.69
N PHE A 175 -6.70 -5.67 -5.41
CA PHE A 175 -7.71 -6.63 -4.99
C PHE A 175 -9.10 -6.01 -5.16
N GLY A 176 -10.02 -6.75 -5.79
CA GLY A 176 -11.39 -6.32 -6.03
C GLY A 176 -12.37 -6.92 -5.02
N ARG A 177 -13.50 -6.24 -4.78
CA ARG A 177 -14.58 -6.79 -3.94
C ARG A 177 -15.25 -8.03 -4.58
N ASN A 178 -15.26 -8.14 -5.91
CA ASN A 178 -15.98 -9.20 -6.63
C ASN A 178 -15.30 -10.58 -6.60
N GLY A 179 -14.08 -10.68 -6.06
CA GLY A 179 -13.37 -11.94 -5.82
C GLY A 179 -13.11 -12.22 -4.34
N ARG A 180 -13.70 -11.43 -3.43
CA ARG A 180 -13.52 -11.61 -1.98
C ARG A 180 -14.30 -12.85 -1.59
N VAL A 181 -13.58 -13.93 -1.42
CA VAL A 181 -14.17 -15.15 -0.91
C VAL A 181 -14.46 -14.94 0.59
N LYS A 182 -15.74 -14.98 0.96
CA LYS A 182 -16.21 -14.65 2.32
C LYS A 182 -15.77 -15.67 3.39
N SER A 183 -15.33 -16.87 2.97
CA SER A 183 -14.72 -17.88 3.84
C SER A 183 -13.64 -18.66 3.08
N ILE A 184 -12.63 -19.16 3.77
CA ILE A 184 -11.58 -19.99 3.15
C ILE A 184 -12.16 -21.23 2.46
N ASP A 185 -13.23 -21.80 3.01
CA ASP A 185 -13.92 -22.97 2.46
C ASP A 185 -14.54 -22.68 1.09
N ASN A 186 -15.12 -21.48 0.93
CA ASN A 186 -15.63 -21.02 -0.36
C ASN A 186 -14.49 -20.79 -1.37
N ALA A 187 -13.26 -20.52 -0.92
CA ALA A 187 -12.12 -20.22 -1.79
C ALA A 187 -11.56 -21.52 -2.36
N MET A 188 -11.50 -22.54 -1.50
CA MET A 188 -11.15 -23.91 -1.89
C MET A 188 -12.17 -24.48 -2.88
N ALA A 189 -13.47 -24.22 -2.68
CA ALA A 189 -14.51 -24.60 -3.63
C ALA A 189 -14.34 -23.90 -4.99
N TYR A 190 -14.06 -22.59 -4.98
CA TYR A 190 -13.84 -21.82 -6.21
C TYR A 190 -12.56 -22.25 -6.95
N GLY A 191 -11.48 -22.52 -6.22
CA GLY A 191 -10.23 -23.04 -6.76
C GLY A 191 -10.40 -24.40 -7.42
N ARG A 192 -11.12 -25.32 -6.76
CA ARG A 192 -11.48 -26.63 -7.34
C ARG A 192 -12.34 -26.48 -8.59
N ALA A 193 -13.32 -25.56 -8.59
CA ALA A 193 -14.17 -25.31 -9.75
C ALA A 193 -13.38 -24.75 -10.94
N ALA A 194 -12.46 -23.81 -10.71
CA ALA A 194 -11.59 -23.25 -11.75
C ALA A 194 -10.64 -24.31 -12.33
N ILE A 195 -10.01 -25.13 -11.49
CA ILE A 195 -9.17 -26.26 -11.92
C ILE A 195 -9.98 -27.25 -12.75
N ASN A 196 -11.18 -27.61 -12.30
CA ASN A 196 -12.06 -28.53 -13.02
C ASN A 196 -12.51 -27.95 -14.37
N GLN A 197 -12.75 -26.65 -14.46
CA GLN A 197 -13.12 -25.98 -15.71
C GLN A 197 -11.95 -25.93 -16.70
N GLU A 198 -10.73 -25.74 -16.20
CA GLU A 198 -9.51 -25.78 -17.01
C GLU A 198 -9.14 -27.22 -17.45
N MET A 199 -9.35 -28.22 -16.59
CA MET A 199 -9.17 -29.63 -16.96
C MET A 199 -10.21 -30.10 -17.98
N LYS A 200 -11.47 -29.63 -17.87
CA LYS A 200 -12.51 -29.86 -18.89
C LYS A 200 -12.18 -29.19 -20.22
N SER A 201 -11.70 -27.95 -20.21
CA SER A 201 -11.35 -27.22 -21.43
C SER A 201 -10.12 -27.81 -22.14
N LYS A 202 -9.23 -28.47 -21.39
CA LYS A 202 -8.06 -29.19 -21.92
C LYS A 202 -8.34 -30.67 -22.24
N SER A 203 -9.58 -31.16 -22.10
CA SER A 203 -9.98 -32.58 -22.22
C SER A 203 -9.13 -33.56 -21.42
N LEU A 204 -8.61 -33.13 -20.25
CA LEU A 204 -7.74 -33.92 -19.39
C LEU A 204 -8.50 -34.64 -18.26
N LEU A 205 -9.82 -34.48 -18.17
CA LEU A 205 -10.61 -35.29 -17.24
C LEU A 205 -10.81 -36.70 -17.81
N PRO A 206 -10.53 -37.76 -17.04
CA PRO A 206 -11.04 -39.09 -17.37
C PRO A 206 -12.57 -39.03 -17.38
N ALA A 207 -13.19 -39.73 -18.35
CA ALA A 207 -14.64 -39.81 -18.48
C ALA A 207 -15.26 -40.29 -17.16
N SER A 208 -16.10 -39.44 -16.55
CA SER A 208 -17.03 -39.69 -15.45
C SER A 208 -16.83 -40.97 -14.62
N ILE A 209 -16.30 -40.85 -13.41
CA ILE A 209 -16.73 -41.75 -12.32
C ILE A 209 -18.10 -41.23 -11.88
N THR A 210 -19.12 -42.07 -12.06
CA THR A 210 -20.49 -41.78 -11.61
C THR A 210 -20.59 -42.08 -10.11
N ASP A 211 -21.47 -41.36 -9.41
CA ASP A 211 -21.65 -41.41 -7.95
C ASP A 211 -22.14 -42.77 -7.39
N ASP A 212 -22.14 -43.84 -8.19
CA ASP A 212 -22.56 -45.20 -7.79
C ASP A 212 -21.44 -46.05 -7.17
N GLU A 213 -20.20 -45.55 -7.07
CA GLU A 213 -19.07 -46.26 -6.44
C GLU A 213 -18.73 -45.76 -5.02
N LEU A 214 -19.73 -45.29 -4.27
CA LEU A 214 -19.61 -45.07 -2.82
C LEU A 214 -20.79 -45.69 -2.08
N VAL A 215 -20.71 -47.02 -1.89
CA VAL A 215 -21.36 -47.75 -0.78
C VAL A 215 -20.29 -48.49 -0.01
#